data_AF-A9P064-F1
#
_entry.id   AF-A9P064-F1
#
_cell.length_a   1.000
_cell.length_b   1.000
_cell.length_c   1.000
_cell.angle_alpha   90.00
_cell.angle_beta   90.00
_cell.angle_gamma   90.00
#
_symmetry.space_group_name_H-M   'P 1'
#
loop_
_entity.id
_entity.type
_entity.pdbx_description
1 polymer ?
#
loop_
_entity_poly.entity_id
_entity_poly.type
_entity_poly.pdbx_seq_one_letter_code
_entity_poly.pdbx_strand_id
1 'polypeptide(L)'
;MASCLRTQCMPHFHSKCFLAKRKPLYPARAARIVGIQKNCTGAIPGAGKFGRRTVLQKMALLSVFIAGNNACGGGVASQNKKTNLSIEEIKSIIENDISKGQYYVTGDMTKEIYENNCRFRDPTTDLTGLEKYISAVKFLFNPNTSKQELLSIAVVDPHTIEAKWRLEGYLKFPWNPHILPYEGSTRYVLDDRGLIMSHEETWDISVWTALQEFLLPSWMPT
;
A
#
# COMPACT_ATOMS: atom_id res chain seq x y z
N MET A 1 -25.89 28.41 60.07
CA MET A 1 -24.45 28.69 60.21
C MET A 1 -23.85 28.58 58.80
N ALA A 2 -23.94 29.57 57.92
CA ALA A 2 -23.21 30.85 57.87
C ALA A 2 -21.68 30.70 57.64
N SER A 3 -21.23 30.89 56.38
CA SER A 3 -20.11 31.75 55.94
C SER A 3 -19.66 31.31 54.52
N CYS A 4 -19.82 32.09 53.42
CA CYS A 4 -19.00 33.25 52.97
C CYS A 4 -17.49 32.91 52.88
N LEU A 5 -16.67 33.20 51.85
CA LEU A 5 -16.64 33.98 50.59
C LEU A 5 -15.43 33.38 49.79
N ARG A 6 -15.22 33.53 48.47
CA ARG A 6 -14.75 34.76 47.82
C ARG A 6 -14.54 34.55 46.31
N THR A 7 -14.89 35.61 45.58
CA THR A 7 -14.78 35.91 44.16
C THR A 7 -13.35 36.25 43.71
N GLN A 8 -12.99 36.01 42.44
CA GLN A 8 -12.10 36.83 41.58
C GLN A 8 -12.12 36.24 40.15
N CYS A 9 -12.78 36.84 39.16
CA CYS A 9 -12.37 37.96 38.28
C CYS A 9 -11.29 37.61 37.24
N MET A 10 -11.69 37.73 35.97
CA MET A 10 -10.87 37.66 34.75
C MET A 10 -9.88 38.83 34.61
N PRO A 11 -9.01 38.80 33.58
CA PRO A 11 -9.32 39.71 32.47
C PRO A 11 -9.05 39.16 31.06
N HIS A 12 -9.87 39.69 30.15
CA HIS A 12 -9.66 39.88 28.72
C HIS A 12 -8.23 40.26 28.32
N PHE A 13 -7.77 39.73 27.17
CA PHE A 13 -6.89 40.51 26.30
C PHE A 13 -7.29 40.38 24.82
N HIS A 14 -7.51 41.56 24.23
CA HIS A 14 -7.90 41.82 22.85
C HIS A 14 -6.68 41.84 21.93
N SER A 15 -6.92 41.38 20.68
CA SER A 15 -6.44 41.97 19.42
C SER A 15 -4.95 42.11 19.15
N LYS A 16 -4.52 41.53 18.02
CA LYS A 16 -4.07 42.33 16.84
C LYS A 16 -3.90 41.45 15.59
N CYS A 17 -4.78 41.71 14.61
CA CYS A 17 -4.50 41.49 13.20
C CYS A 17 -3.24 42.26 12.79
N PHE A 18 -2.30 41.62 12.10
CA PHE A 18 -1.29 42.30 11.31
C PHE A 18 -1.39 41.81 9.86
N LEU A 19 -2.07 42.61 9.03
CA LEU A 19 -1.96 42.55 7.57
C LEU A 19 -0.56 43.01 7.17
N ALA A 20 0.31 42.08 6.79
CA ALA A 20 1.51 42.42 6.03
C ALA A 20 1.18 42.34 4.53
N LYS A 21 1.11 43.52 3.91
CA LYS A 21 0.87 43.72 2.48
C LYS A 21 2.06 43.25 1.65
N ARG A 22 1.71 42.61 0.52
CA ARG A 22 2.55 42.21 -0.62
C ARG A 22 3.45 43.33 -1.15
N LYS A 23 4.67 42.97 -1.58
CA LYS A 23 5.37 43.58 -2.74
C LYS A 23 6.23 42.50 -3.44
N PRO A 24 5.96 42.16 -4.71
CA PRO A 24 6.92 41.45 -5.55
C PRO A 24 7.86 42.47 -6.23
N LEU A 25 9.15 42.20 -6.24
CA LEU A 25 10.17 42.99 -6.94
C LEU A 25 10.81 42.12 -8.04
N TYR A 26 10.20 42.11 -9.23
CA TYR A 26 10.86 41.69 -10.47
C TYR A 26 10.98 42.93 -11.37
N PRO A 27 12.15 43.23 -11.94
CA PRO A 27 12.21 44.06 -13.13
C PRO A 27 11.96 43.21 -14.38
N ALA A 28 11.02 43.68 -15.19
CA ALA A 28 10.80 43.24 -16.56
C ALA A 28 12.01 43.57 -17.45
N ARG A 29 12.36 42.66 -18.37
CA ARG A 29 13.03 43.05 -19.61
C ARG A 29 12.51 42.22 -20.76
N ALA A 30 11.79 42.92 -21.64
CA ALA A 30 11.41 42.47 -22.96
C ALA A 30 12.65 42.51 -23.88
N ALA A 31 12.81 41.48 -24.70
CA ALA A 31 13.61 41.54 -25.92
C ALA A 31 12.88 40.77 -27.03
N ARG A 32 12.52 41.52 -28.05
CA ARG A 32 11.78 41.14 -29.26
C ARG A 32 12.80 41.14 -30.40
N ILE A 33 13.01 39.99 -31.05
CA ILE A 33 13.75 39.84 -32.31
C ILE A 33 12.95 38.78 -33.11
N VAL A 34 12.00 39.17 -33.95
CA VAL A 34 12.12 39.37 -35.42
C VAL A 34 12.89 38.25 -36.11
N GLY A 35 12.16 37.43 -36.85
CA GLY A 35 12.61 36.16 -37.39
C GLY A 35 13.44 36.23 -38.66
N ILE A 36 13.99 35.09 -39.02
CA ILE A 36 14.48 34.76 -40.36
C ILE A 36 14.05 33.32 -40.64
N GLN A 37 13.20 33.18 -41.65
CA GLN A 37 12.76 31.92 -42.25
C GLN A 37 13.80 31.56 -43.32
N LYS A 38 14.46 30.40 -43.20
CA LYS A 38 15.29 29.83 -44.28
C LYS A 38 14.90 28.38 -44.53
N ASN A 39 14.17 28.19 -45.63
CA ASN A 39 14.04 26.93 -46.34
C ASN A 39 15.40 26.58 -46.98
N CYS A 40 15.91 25.38 -46.70
CA CYS A 40 16.89 24.72 -47.55
C CYS A 40 16.45 23.27 -47.76
N THR A 41 16.00 23.01 -48.98
CA THR A 41 15.74 21.69 -49.56
C THR A 41 17.07 21.01 -49.88
N GLY A 42 17.23 19.76 -49.42
CA GLY A 42 18.31 18.87 -49.84
C GLY A 42 17.97 17.42 -49.48
N ALA A 43 17.48 16.65 -50.47
CA ALA A 43 17.66 15.19 -50.52
C ALA A 43 19.12 14.92 -50.94
N ILE A 44 19.81 13.81 -50.65
CA ILE A 44 19.56 12.37 -50.94
C ILE A 44 20.51 11.52 -50.01
N PRO A 45 20.66 10.18 -50.14
CA PRO A 45 19.90 9.04 -49.61
C PRO A 45 20.60 8.25 -48.47
N GLY A 46 19.83 7.38 -47.79
CA GLY A 46 20.29 6.01 -47.51
C GLY A 46 20.57 5.61 -46.06
N ALA A 47 19.97 4.47 -45.70
CA ALA A 47 20.33 3.55 -44.62
C ALA A 47 20.03 3.96 -43.17
N GLY A 48 19.11 3.20 -42.56
CA GLY A 48 18.89 3.18 -41.12
C GLY A 48 17.42 3.11 -40.73
N LYS A 49 16.72 2.03 -41.09
CA LYS A 49 15.45 1.68 -40.45
C LYS A 49 15.75 1.28 -38.99
N PHE A 50 15.97 2.26 -38.11
CA PHE A 50 16.03 2.02 -36.68
C PHE A 50 14.60 2.08 -36.15
N GLY A 51 14.08 0.90 -35.84
CA GLY A 51 12.68 0.71 -35.46
C GLY A 51 12.29 1.62 -34.32
N ARG A 52 11.17 2.33 -34.51
CA ARG A 52 10.33 2.84 -33.43
C ARG A 52 9.80 1.64 -32.64
N ARG A 53 10.64 1.05 -31.79
CA ARG A 53 10.22 0.09 -30.77
C ARG A 53 9.73 0.89 -29.58
N THR A 54 8.45 1.26 -29.69
CA THR A 54 7.45 1.18 -28.62
C THR A 54 7.99 1.27 -27.19
N VAL A 55 7.77 2.46 -26.62
CA VAL A 55 7.59 2.70 -25.19
C VAL A 55 6.42 1.84 -24.71
N LEU A 56 6.64 0.56 -24.40
CA LEU A 56 5.65 -0.34 -23.77
C LEU A 56 6.26 -1.72 -23.48
N GLN A 57 7.31 -1.76 -22.67
CA GLN A 57 7.73 -3.00 -22.01
C GLN A 57 8.58 -2.59 -20.82
N LYS A 58 8.04 -2.74 -19.60
CA LYS A 58 8.73 -2.79 -18.28
C LYS A 58 7.86 -2.26 -17.11
N MET A 59 6.58 -2.62 -17.09
CA MET A 59 5.83 -2.83 -15.82
C MET A 59 5.66 -4.33 -15.51
N ALA A 60 6.38 -5.19 -16.24
CA ALA A 60 6.19 -6.63 -16.24
C ALA A 60 7.01 -7.39 -15.17
N LEU A 61 7.38 -6.76 -14.04
CA LEU A 61 7.96 -7.50 -12.91
C LEU A 61 7.07 -7.52 -11.66
N LEU A 62 6.02 -6.67 -11.61
CA LEU A 62 4.92 -6.85 -10.67
C LEU A 62 3.65 -7.38 -11.37
N SER A 63 3.45 -7.07 -12.66
CA SER A 63 2.28 -7.52 -13.43
C SER A 63 2.36 -8.93 -14.03
N VAL A 64 3.45 -9.69 -13.81
CA VAL A 64 3.63 -11.02 -14.44
C VAL A 64 3.03 -12.19 -13.64
N PHE A 65 2.45 -11.99 -12.46
CA PHE A 65 1.91 -13.12 -11.68
C PHE A 65 0.41 -13.08 -11.32
N ILE A 66 -0.37 -12.12 -11.84
CA ILE A 66 -1.85 -12.17 -11.79
C ILE A 66 -2.44 -12.04 -13.21
N ALA A 67 -1.78 -12.62 -14.21
CA ALA A 67 -2.34 -12.72 -15.56
C ALA A 67 -1.80 -13.97 -16.24
N GLY A 68 -2.12 -15.14 -15.68
CA GLY A 68 -1.60 -16.40 -16.20
C GLY A 68 -2.12 -17.62 -15.45
N ASN A 69 -3.45 -17.72 -15.29
CA ASN A 69 -4.20 -18.98 -15.28
C ASN A 69 -5.70 -18.67 -15.19
N ASN A 70 -6.28 -18.32 -16.34
CA ASN A 70 -7.69 -18.59 -16.58
C ASN A 70 -7.82 -20.11 -16.80
N ALA A 71 -7.78 -20.86 -15.71
CA ALA A 71 -8.32 -22.21 -15.68
C ALA A 71 -9.67 -22.14 -14.99
N CYS A 72 -10.73 -22.21 -15.79
CA CYS A 72 -12.06 -22.57 -15.32
C CYS A 72 -11.98 -23.93 -14.61
N GLY A 73 -12.55 -24.02 -13.41
CA GLY A 73 -12.81 -25.29 -12.75
C GLY A 73 -11.64 -25.84 -11.95
N GLY A 74 -11.66 -25.55 -10.64
CA GLY A 74 -10.90 -26.29 -9.65
C GLY A 74 -11.55 -26.06 -8.31
N GLY A 75 -12.49 -26.93 -7.93
CA GLY A 75 -13.02 -26.99 -6.57
C GLY A 75 -11.84 -27.11 -5.62
N VAL A 76 -11.53 -26.02 -4.91
CA VAL A 76 -10.49 -26.02 -3.90
C VAL A 76 -11.02 -26.89 -2.76
N ALA A 77 -10.29 -27.96 -2.48
CA ALA A 77 -10.58 -28.96 -1.46
C ALA A 77 -11.20 -28.31 -0.22
N SER A 78 -12.29 -28.92 0.25
CA SER A 78 -12.94 -28.63 1.52
C SER A 78 -11.94 -28.81 2.66
N GLN A 79 -11.10 -27.80 2.90
CA GLN A 79 -10.46 -27.61 4.18
C GLN A 79 -11.60 -27.43 5.19
N ASN A 80 -11.53 -28.10 6.33
CA ASN A 80 -12.53 -27.95 7.39
C ASN A 80 -12.50 -26.50 7.90
N LYS A 81 -13.31 -25.64 7.29
CA LYS A 81 -13.45 -24.23 7.67
C LYS A 81 -14.07 -24.14 9.06
N LYS A 82 -13.62 -23.17 9.85
CA LYS A 82 -14.11 -22.95 11.22
C LYS A 82 -15.25 -21.93 11.18
N THR A 83 -16.48 -22.38 10.98
CA THR A 83 -17.66 -21.53 10.74
C THR A 83 -18.54 -21.26 11.98
N ASN A 84 -18.02 -21.43 13.19
CA ASN A 84 -18.78 -21.25 14.44
C ASN A 84 -17.94 -20.56 15.52
N LEU A 85 -17.04 -19.68 15.11
CA LEU A 85 -16.22 -18.89 16.02
C LEU A 85 -16.88 -17.54 16.25
N SER A 86 -16.81 -17.06 17.49
CA SER A 86 -17.11 -15.67 17.81
C SER A 86 -16.11 -14.73 17.12
N ILE A 87 -16.51 -13.48 16.89
CA ILE A 87 -15.63 -12.47 16.30
C ILE A 87 -14.41 -12.19 17.19
N GLU A 88 -14.56 -12.33 18.50
CA GLU A 88 -13.47 -12.23 19.48
C GLU A 88 -12.46 -13.38 19.35
N GLU A 89 -12.92 -14.60 19.09
CA GLU A 89 -12.03 -15.75 18.81
C GLU A 89 -11.29 -15.55 17.50
N ILE A 90 -11.97 -15.09 16.45
CA ILE A 90 -11.36 -14.79 15.15
C ILE A 90 -10.31 -13.68 15.29
N LYS A 91 -10.64 -12.62 16.03
CA LYS A 91 -9.69 -11.55 16.38
C LYS A 91 -8.45 -12.12 17.08
N SER A 92 -8.64 -13.00 18.07
CA SER A 92 -7.52 -13.63 18.79
C SER A 92 -6.66 -14.49 17.88
N ILE A 93 -7.26 -15.19 16.90
CA ILE A 93 -6.51 -15.94 15.89
C ILE A 93 -5.68 -14.99 15.02
N ILE A 94 -6.28 -13.92 14.49
CA ILE A 94 -5.57 -12.92 13.67
C ILE A 94 -4.44 -12.27 14.48
N GLU A 95 -4.68 -11.95 15.74
CA GLU A 95 -3.67 -11.39 16.65
C GLU A 95 -2.48 -12.33 16.82
N ASN A 96 -2.71 -13.63 16.98
CA ASN A 96 -1.65 -14.62 17.06
C ASN A 96 -0.92 -14.80 15.72
N ASP A 97 -1.65 -14.85 14.61
CA ASP A 97 -1.08 -14.97 13.26
C ASP A 97 -0.15 -13.79 12.94
N ILE A 98 -0.48 -12.58 13.42
CA ILE A 98 0.38 -11.39 13.26
C ILE A 98 1.53 -11.41 14.26
N SER A 99 1.23 -11.45 15.56
CA SER A 99 2.22 -11.22 16.61
C SER A 99 3.22 -12.35 16.76
N LYS A 100 2.80 -13.60 16.51
CA LYS A 100 3.65 -14.79 16.63
C LYS A 100 4.01 -15.37 15.27
N GLY A 101 3.03 -15.48 14.37
CA GLY A 101 3.22 -16.05 13.04
C GLY A 101 3.90 -15.10 12.04
N GLN A 102 3.78 -13.79 12.26
CA GLN A 102 4.21 -12.74 11.35
C GLN A 102 3.78 -13.03 9.90
N TYR A 103 2.50 -13.36 9.70
CA TYR A 103 2.06 -13.95 8.44
C TYR A 103 2.33 -13.09 7.21
N TYR A 104 2.48 -11.77 7.33
CA TYR A 104 2.84 -10.91 6.19
C TYR A 104 4.26 -11.15 5.67
N VAL A 105 5.15 -11.77 6.45
CA VAL A 105 6.51 -12.12 6.01
C VAL A 105 6.69 -13.64 5.84
N THR A 106 5.96 -14.45 6.62
CA THR A 106 6.08 -15.91 6.59
C THR A 106 5.07 -16.57 5.64
N GLY A 107 3.93 -15.91 5.40
CA GLY A 107 2.75 -16.51 4.79
C GLY A 107 2.13 -17.64 5.63
N ASP A 108 2.44 -17.70 6.93
CA ASP A 108 1.87 -18.66 7.87
C ASP A 108 0.67 -18.05 8.57
N MET A 109 -0.51 -18.24 7.98
CA MET A 109 -1.79 -17.77 8.52
C MET A 109 -2.77 -18.93 8.68
N THR A 110 -3.70 -18.78 9.61
CA THR A 110 -4.77 -19.74 9.86
C THR A 110 -5.77 -19.73 8.70
N LYS A 111 -5.61 -20.64 7.74
CA LYS A 111 -6.40 -20.70 6.50
C LYS A 111 -7.88 -21.03 6.73
N GLU A 112 -8.20 -21.64 7.86
CA GLU A 112 -9.52 -22.17 8.16
C GLU A 112 -10.53 -21.07 8.52
N ILE A 113 -10.07 -19.86 8.87
CA ILE A 113 -10.91 -18.70 9.17
C ILE A 113 -11.18 -17.80 7.94
N TYR A 114 -10.59 -18.13 6.78
CA TYR A 114 -10.78 -17.36 5.53
C TYR A 114 -11.66 -18.12 4.54
N GLU A 115 -12.41 -17.39 3.73
CA GLU A 115 -13.03 -17.93 2.51
C GLU A 115 -11.98 -18.35 1.48
N ASN A 116 -12.23 -19.43 0.75
CA ASN A 116 -11.31 -19.87 -0.30
C ASN A 116 -11.15 -18.82 -1.42
N ASN A 117 -12.22 -18.09 -1.71
CA ASN A 117 -12.28 -16.98 -2.65
C ASN A 117 -12.25 -15.62 -1.95
N CYS A 118 -11.65 -15.52 -0.76
CA CYS A 118 -11.43 -14.24 -0.09
C CYS A 118 -10.75 -13.24 -1.03
N ARG A 119 -11.25 -11.99 -1.02
CA ARG A 119 -10.68 -10.89 -1.78
C ARG A 119 -9.67 -10.15 -0.94
N PHE A 120 -8.43 -10.12 -1.42
CA PHE A 120 -7.31 -9.38 -0.83
C PHE A 120 -7.09 -8.14 -1.68
N ARG A 121 -7.19 -6.97 -1.06
CA ARG A 121 -7.02 -5.69 -1.75
C ARG A 121 -6.03 -4.84 -0.98
N ASP A 122 -4.99 -4.40 -1.66
CA ASP A 122 -4.08 -3.39 -1.19
C ASP A 122 -4.07 -2.20 -2.18
N PRO A 123 -3.38 -1.08 -1.90
CA PRO A 123 -3.35 0.06 -2.82
C PRO A 123 -2.75 -0.23 -4.21
N THR A 124 -2.10 -1.37 -4.40
CA THR A 124 -1.34 -1.76 -5.60
C THR A 124 -1.96 -2.95 -6.34
N THR A 125 -2.63 -3.83 -5.60
CA THR A 125 -3.09 -5.14 -6.07
C THR A 125 -4.49 -5.44 -5.57
N ASP A 126 -5.27 -6.10 -6.41
CA ASP A 126 -6.57 -6.66 -6.08
C ASP A 126 -6.58 -8.12 -6.53
N LEU A 127 -6.58 -9.04 -5.56
CA LEU A 127 -6.39 -10.47 -5.77
C LEU A 127 -7.51 -11.25 -5.10
N THR A 128 -8.15 -12.13 -5.85
CA THR A 128 -9.16 -13.06 -5.31
C THR A 128 -8.58 -14.47 -5.23
N GLY A 129 -8.58 -15.02 -4.01
CA GLY A 129 -8.18 -16.40 -3.72
C GLY A 129 -7.12 -16.52 -2.61
N LEU A 130 -7.42 -17.28 -1.56
CA LEU A 130 -6.58 -17.46 -0.38
C LEU A 130 -5.20 -18.05 -0.71
N GLU A 131 -5.16 -19.16 -1.46
CA GLU A 131 -3.88 -19.82 -1.79
C GLU A 131 -2.99 -18.94 -2.68
N LYS A 132 -3.60 -18.11 -3.55
CA LYS A 132 -2.84 -17.17 -4.38
C LYS A 132 -2.17 -16.09 -3.53
N TYR A 133 -2.89 -15.57 -2.52
CA TYR A 133 -2.35 -14.57 -1.60
C TYR A 133 -1.19 -15.14 -0.81
N ILE A 134 -1.36 -16.32 -0.20
CA ILE A 134 -0.32 -16.98 0.59
C ILE A 134 0.92 -17.27 -0.26
N SER A 135 0.73 -17.72 -1.50
CA SER A 135 1.84 -17.94 -2.43
C SER A 135 2.57 -16.64 -2.77
N ALA A 136 1.86 -15.54 -2.98
CA ALA A 136 2.45 -14.24 -3.28
C ALA A 136 3.28 -13.72 -2.10
N VAL A 137 2.74 -13.78 -0.89
CA VAL A 137 3.45 -13.34 0.34
C VAL A 137 4.73 -14.14 0.56
N LYS A 138 4.67 -15.47 0.46
CA LYS A 138 5.84 -16.36 0.63
C LYS A 138 6.93 -16.10 -0.41
N PHE A 139 6.55 -15.68 -1.61
CA PHE A 139 7.49 -15.35 -2.68
C PHE A 139 8.11 -13.97 -2.47
N LEU A 140 7.35 -13.01 -1.97
CA LEU A 140 7.77 -11.60 -1.89
C LEU A 140 8.76 -11.33 -0.76
N PHE A 141 8.47 -11.79 0.46
CA PHE A 141 9.24 -11.43 1.67
C PHE A 141 10.25 -12.50 2.09
N ASN A 142 11.40 -12.06 2.64
CA ASN A 142 12.34 -12.94 3.33
C ASN A 142 12.04 -12.96 4.84
N PRO A 143 11.56 -14.08 5.41
CA PRO A 143 11.16 -14.15 6.81
C PRO A 143 12.34 -14.03 7.80
N ASN A 144 13.57 -14.31 7.37
CA ASN A 144 14.75 -14.22 8.25
C ASN A 144 15.23 -12.77 8.46
N THR A 145 14.82 -11.87 7.57
CA THR A 145 15.32 -10.49 7.52
C THR A 145 14.18 -9.48 7.45
N SER A 146 12.93 -9.93 7.61
CA SER A 146 11.75 -9.08 7.62
C SER A 146 10.99 -9.31 8.91
N LYS A 147 10.35 -8.26 9.39
CA LYS A 147 9.67 -8.28 10.67
C LYS A 147 8.32 -7.59 10.54
N GLN A 148 7.33 -8.23 11.15
CA GLN A 148 6.03 -7.65 11.36
C GLN A 148 5.79 -7.39 12.85
N GLU A 149 5.21 -6.25 13.16
CA GLU A 149 4.78 -5.85 14.51
C GLU A 149 3.29 -5.51 14.50
N LEU A 150 2.52 -6.06 15.44
CA LEU A 150 1.15 -5.64 15.68
C LEU A 150 1.14 -4.40 16.57
N LEU A 151 0.48 -3.33 16.12
CA LEU A 151 0.33 -2.10 16.91
C LEU A 151 -0.99 -2.09 17.69
N SER A 152 -2.08 -2.52 17.04
CA SER A 152 -3.39 -2.63 17.69
C SER A 152 -4.32 -3.52 16.88
N ILE A 153 -5.28 -4.16 17.54
CA ILE A 153 -6.36 -4.89 16.88
C ILE A 153 -7.67 -4.73 17.65
N ALA A 154 -8.75 -4.40 16.94
CA ALA A 154 -10.06 -4.16 17.52
C ALA A 154 -11.18 -4.69 16.63
N VAL A 155 -12.28 -5.11 17.26
CA VAL A 155 -13.55 -5.33 16.58
C VAL A 155 -14.21 -3.96 16.44
N VAL A 156 -14.53 -3.54 15.21
CA VAL A 156 -15.15 -2.23 14.95
C VAL A 156 -16.64 -2.35 14.67
N ASP A 157 -17.06 -3.46 14.06
CA ASP A 157 -18.47 -3.80 13.79
C ASP A 157 -18.69 -5.31 14.04
N PRO A 158 -19.94 -5.79 14.12
CA PRO A 158 -20.24 -7.22 14.33
C PRO A 158 -19.63 -8.18 13.28
N HIS A 159 -19.22 -7.67 12.12
CA HIS A 159 -18.61 -8.43 11.03
C HIS A 159 -17.26 -7.83 10.58
N THR A 160 -16.70 -6.88 11.34
CA THR A 160 -15.50 -6.16 10.92
C THR A 160 -14.46 -6.12 12.03
N ILE A 161 -13.24 -6.54 11.70
CA ILE A 161 -12.06 -6.42 12.56
C ILE A 161 -11.08 -5.49 11.87
N GLU A 162 -10.47 -4.58 12.62
CA GLU A 162 -9.39 -3.72 12.14
C GLU A 162 -8.12 -3.97 12.93
N ALA A 163 -7.01 -4.16 12.22
CA ALA A 163 -5.68 -4.26 12.78
C ALA A 163 -4.80 -3.14 12.24
N LYS A 164 -3.96 -2.56 13.10
CA LYS A 164 -2.84 -1.69 12.72
C LYS A 164 -1.55 -2.45 12.97
N TRP A 165 -0.63 -2.33 12.03
CA TRP A 165 0.61 -3.07 12.05
C TRP A 165 1.74 -2.21 11.49
N ARG A 166 2.97 -2.63 11.80
CA ARG A 166 4.19 -2.09 11.22
C ARG A 166 4.97 -3.21 10.54
N LEU A 167 5.50 -2.95 9.35
CA LEU A 167 6.26 -3.91 8.56
C LEU A 167 7.59 -3.29 8.12
N GLU A 168 8.65 -4.08 8.19
CA GLU A 168 9.98 -3.72 7.68
C GLU A 168 10.70 -4.98 7.17
N GLY A 169 11.73 -4.82 6.34
CA GLY A 169 12.58 -5.94 5.99
C GLY A 169 13.11 -5.96 4.57
N TYR A 170 13.39 -7.16 4.08
CA TYR A 170 13.96 -7.36 2.75
C TYR A 170 13.09 -8.25 1.88
N LEU A 171 12.98 -7.87 0.62
CA LEU A 171 12.27 -8.65 -0.39
C LEU A 171 13.20 -9.63 -1.10
N LYS A 172 12.65 -10.75 -1.54
CA LYS A 172 13.36 -11.83 -2.27
C LYS A 172 13.59 -11.48 -3.75
N PHE A 173 14.26 -10.36 -4.02
CA PHE A 173 14.72 -9.99 -5.36
C PHE A 173 16.26 -10.07 -5.48
N PRO A 174 16.83 -10.22 -6.69
CA PRO A 174 18.27 -10.38 -6.89
C PRO A 174 19.12 -9.24 -6.29
N TRP A 175 18.57 -8.02 -6.22
CA TRP A 175 19.23 -6.85 -5.62
C TRP A 175 18.85 -6.61 -4.15
N ASN A 176 18.08 -7.52 -3.54
CA ASN A 176 17.71 -7.54 -2.13
C ASN A 176 17.24 -6.17 -1.58
N PRO A 177 16.16 -5.59 -2.11
CA PRO A 177 15.72 -4.26 -1.72
C PRO A 177 15.22 -4.28 -0.27
N HIS A 178 15.62 -3.26 0.48
CA HIS A 178 15.26 -3.04 1.87
C HIS A 178 14.08 -2.08 1.98
N ILE A 179 13.08 -2.46 2.76
CA ILE A 179 11.90 -1.66 3.08
C ILE A 179 12.09 -1.09 4.48
N LEU A 180 12.11 0.24 4.57
CA LEU A 180 12.09 0.94 5.84
C LEU A 180 10.76 0.69 6.58
N PRO A 181 10.77 0.66 7.92
CA PRO A 181 9.57 0.44 8.70
C PRO A 181 8.46 1.41 8.33
N TYR A 182 7.30 0.85 8.03
CA TYR A 182 6.10 1.58 7.69
C TYR A 182 4.89 1.01 8.39
N GLU A 183 3.89 1.86 8.57
CA GLU A 183 2.64 1.49 9.22
C GLU A 183 1.54 1.32 8.19
N GLY A 184 0.70 0.33 8.44
CA GLY A 184 -0.50 0.04 7.67
C GLY A 184 -1.64 -0.36 8.58
N SER A 185 -2.83 -0.41 8.01
CA SER A 185 -4.00 -1.01 8.63
C SER A 185 -4.65 -2.01 7.70
N THR A 186 -5.24 -3.04 8.29
CA THR A 186 -6.01 -4.06 7.60
C THR A 186 -7.39 -4.13 8.17
N ARG A 187 -8.37 -4.14 7.29
CA ARG A 187 -9.77 -4.36 7.59
C ARG A 187 -10.18 -5.75 7.12
N TYR A 188 -10.59 -6.58 8.06
CA TYR A 188 -11.12 -7.91 7.81
C TYR A 188 -12.63 -7.84 7.87
N VAL A 189 -13.30 -8.30 6.82
CA VAL A 189 -14.77 -8.39 6.76
C VAL A 189 -15.18 -9.85 6.72
N LEU A 190 -16.04 -10.22 7.66
CA LEU A 190 -16.56 -11.58 7.84
C LEU A 190 -17.90 -11.73 7.10
N ASP A 191 -18.17 -12.94 6.62
CA ASP A 191 -19.48 -13.33 6.11
C ASP A 191 -20.42 -13.83 7.22
N ASP A 192 -21.64 -14.21 6.86
CA ASP A 192 -22.66 -14.71 7.79
C ASP A 192 -22.27 -16.05 8.48
N ARG A 193 -21.24 -16.73 7.97
CA ARG A 193 -20.69 -17.97 8.55
C ARG A 193 -19.51 -17.69 9.48
N GLY A 194 -19.14 -16.43 9.67
CA GLY A 194 -17.96 -16.03 10.45
C GLY A 194 -16.64 -16.30 9.74
N LEU A 195 -16.62 -16.40 8.41
CA LEU A 195 -15.39 -16.55 7.62
C LEU A 195 -14.99 -15.23 6.98
N ILE A 196 -13.70 -14.94 6.96
CA ILE A 196 -13.17 -13.71 6.35
C ILE A 196 -13.34 -13.78 4.83
N MET A 197 -14.20 -12.93 4.29
CA MET A 197 -14.48 -12.82 2.86
C MET A 197 -13.72 -11.69 2.18
N SER A 198 -13.34 -10.66 2.93
CA SER A 198 -12.54 -9.53 2.43
C SER A 198 -11.43 -9.18 3.41
N HIS A 199 -10.27 -8.89 2.85
CA HIS A 199 -9.07 -8.43 3.53
C HIS A 199 -8.57 -7.20 2.77
N GLU A 200 -8.77 -6.02 3.34
CA GLU A 200 -8.41 -4.75 2.70
C GLU A 200 -7.32 -4.04 3.48
N GLU A 201 -6.23 -3.71 2.81
CA GLU A 201 -5.05 -3.08 3.38
C GLU A 201 -4.97 -1.62 2.93
N THR A 202 -4.55 -0.76 3.85
CA THR A 202 -4.24 0.64 3.60
C THR A 202 -2.92 0.98 4.26
N TRP A 203 -1.97 1.47 3.48
CA TRP A 203 -0.68 1.98 3.97
C TRP A 203 -0.38 3.34 3.34
N ASP A 204 0.58 4.06 3.89
CA ASP A 204 0.98 5.37 3.35
C ASP A 204 1.54 5.23 1.93
N ILE A 205 1.04 6.07 1.01
CA ILE A 205 1.43 6.10 -0.40
C ILE A 205 2.91 6.46 -0.53
N SER A 206 3.47 7.27 0.38
CA SER A 206 4.88 7.66 0.32
C SER A 206 5.84 6.48 0.51
N VAL A 207 5.44 5.49 1.31
CA VAL A 207 6.18 4.25 1.56
C VAL A 207 6.21 3.41 0.28
N TRP A 208 5.09 3.35 -0.43
CA TRP A 208 5.01 2.63 -1.69
C TRP A 208 5.78 3.33 -2.81
N THR A 209 5.74 4.67 -2.91
CA THR A 209 6.55 5.40 -3.91
C THR A 209 8.03 5.09 -3.71
N ALA A 210 8.51 5.10 -2.47
CA ALA A 210 9.87 4.67 -2.15
C ALA A 210 10.09 3.20 -2.55
N LEU A 211 9.16 2.30 -2.26
CA LEU A 211 9.28 0.90 -2.64
C LEU A 211 9.31 0.70 -4.16
N GLN A 212 8.51 1.42 -4.95
CA GLN A 212 8.53 1.38 -6.41
C GLN A 212 9.88 1.84 -6.97
N GLU A 213 10.43 2.93 -6.43
CA GLU A 213 11.75 3.42 -6.81
C GLU A 213 12.87 2.40 -6.48
N PHE A 214 12.73 1.67 -5.36
CA PHE A 214 13.68 0.61 -4.96
C PHE A 214 13.49 -0.75 -5.67
N LEU A 215 12.28 -1.04 -6.15
CA LEU A 215 11.96 -2.22 -6.95
C LEU A 215 12.43 -2.10 -8.40
N LEU A 216 12.79 -0.90 -8.84
CA LEU A 216 13.45 -0.66 -10.12
C LEU A 216 14.97 -0.69 -9.91
N PRO A 217 15.72 -1.57 -10.62
CA PRO A 217 17.17 -1.51 -10.63
C PRO A 217 17.67 -0.12 -11.05
N SER A 218 18.78 0.33 -10.46
CA SER A 218 19.43 1.64 -10.70
C SER A 218 19.81 1.94 -12.15
N TRP A 219 19.66 0.98 -13.07
CA TRP A 219 19.87 1.15 -14.50
C TRP A 219 18.61 1.54 -15.30
N MET A 220 17.46 1.78 -14.65
CA MET A 220 16.26 2.31 -15.32
C MET A 220 16.11 3.82 -15.08
N PRO A 221 15.99 4.64 -16.14
CA PRO A 221 15.75 6.08 -15.98
C PRO A 221 14.33 6.32 -15.45
N THR A 222 14.24 7.20 -14.46
CA THR A 222 13.01 7.75 -13.85
C THR A 222 12.20 8.59 -14.82
#